data_AF-A0A4Q6B8L1-F1
#
_entry.id   AF-A0A4Q6B8L1-F1
#
_cell.length_a   1.000
_cell.length_b   1.000
_cell.length_c   1.000
_cell.angle_alpha   90.00
_cell.angle_beta   90.00
_cell.angle_gamma   90.00
#
_symmetry.space_group_name_H-M   'P 1'
#
loop_
_entity.id
_entity.type
_entity.pdbx_description
1 polymer ?
#
loop_
_entity_poly.entity_id
_entity_poly.type
_entity_poly.pdbx_seq_one_letter_code
_entity_poly.pdbx_strand_id
1 'polypeptide(L)'
;MAVTYEEQAASLSPAEQNGRDIWYKATAGNKRHHSYVLQQRFNAPLDFHGIMGTQTRGKRFQSHGLINDPDCKPGTDASYGFDICPGDEELLKFVGKKGYRDPACSMDANPKLESACGLEFGTSVGVIGFRKFPNPRFNSKTWKGWDKWNIQDASVEPPFTFGTTCASCHVGFDPKHPPANREAPEWANIDGTIGNIFMDNTAIFTSGLRLDKPLGDVFFQTLTHVRPGTTDTSAIPNDNLHNTGTFNAIINFDKRPTFEHDVKRWRRDAPGEPWSLSTQKQSVMQILKGGEDSVGEDLAIMRVYVNIGMCSEKCWQNNLVNPHQYSGYYTKQKPFEIAQCRRDCSNWRAMEDRVGDVAAFILHRRPSDLKDAVNSKYQAVGESHLADVKAKFDPLYAESGGVFEEGRKVFAKNCATCHSSQQPKIPGQPRDEKFFASLNFLATDSAGVRIDWLGNDERTDASKVDSHRCRALHSNHNKGHIWEQFASETFHATAAPSGVPELVGKEAGGPGFYRNISLLSVWAHAPFMHNNALGPEFCTPNNKQEWACVDRDPSVEARIARYEAS
;
A
#
# COMPACT_ATOMS: atom_id res chain seq x y z
N MET A 1 -15.30 -6.74 -26.14
CA MET A 1 -13.88 -7.16 -26.21
C MET A 1 -13.31 -6.95 -24.83
N ALA A 2 -12.53 -7.89 -24.30
CA ALA A 2 -11.89 -7.72 -23.00
C ALA A 2 -10.89 -6.56 -23.09
N VAL A 3 -10.96 -5.62 -22.15
CA VAL A 3 -10.05 -4.47 -22.10
C VAL A 3 -8.64 -4.98 -21.78
N THR A 4 -7.62 -4.58 -22.53
CA THR A 4 -6.22 -4.94 -22.24
C THR A 4 -5.56 -3.99 -21.23
N TYR A 5 -4.37 -4.36 -20.75
CA TYR A 5 -3.55 -3.48 -19.92
C TYR A 5 -3.27 -2.14 -20.60
N GLU A 6 -2.96 -2.14 -21.89
CA GLU A 6 -2.67 -0.96 -22.70
C GLU A 6 -3.93 -0.14 -22.97
N GLU A 7 -5.06 -0.79 -23.25
CA GLU A 7 -6.34 -0.10 -23.50
C GLU A 7 -6.83 0.64 -22.26
N GLN A 8 -6.64 0.08 -21.06
CA GLN A 8 -6.95 0.78 -19.80
C GLN A 8 -6.09 2.04 -19.60
N ALA A 9 -4.92 2.12 -20.25
CA ALA A 9 -4.04 3.28 -20.20
C ALA A 9 -4.31 4.32 -21.29
N ALA A 10 -5.19 4.03 -22.26
CA ALA A 10 -5.38 4.88 -23.44
C ALA A 10 -5.86 6.31 -23.11
N SER A 11 -6.55 6.51 -21.99
CA SER A 11 -7.00 7.82 -21.52
C SER A 11 -5.97 8.57 -20.68
N LEU A 12 -4.82 7.98 -20.38
CA LEU A 12 -3.77 8.57 -19.56
C LEU A 12 -2.81 9.39 -20.42
N SER A 13 -2.31 10.50 -19.88
CA SER A 13 -1.20 11.25 -20.46
C SER A 13 0.09 10.40 -20.49
N PRO A 14 1.11 10.75 -21.31
CA PRO A 14 2.36 10.00 -21.36
C PRO A 14 3.05 9.84 -19.99
N ALA A 15 3.06 10.89 -19.16
CA ALA A 15 3.63 10.83 -17.81
C ALA A 15 2.84 9.88 -16.91
N GLU A 16 1.52 9.87 -17.01
CA GLU A 16 0.67 8.92 -16.27
C GLU A 16 0.84 7.48 -16.77
N GLN A 17 1.03 7.26 -18.07
CA GLN A 17 1.31 5.92 -18.63
C GLN A 17 2.65 5.39 -18.10
N ASN A 18 3.69 6.22 -18.14
CA ASN A 18 4.99 5.90 -17.55
C ASN A 18 4.87 5.62 -16.05
N GLY A 19 4.16 6.48 -15.32
CA GLY A 19 3.91 6.33 -13.90
C GLY A 19 3.18 5.05 -13.55
N ARG A 20 2.18 4.69 -14.36
CA ARG A 20 1.45 3.42 -14.25
C ARG A 20 2.37 2.23 -14.48
N ASP A 21 3.19 2.26 -15.52
CA ASP A 21 4.15 1.19 -15.78
C ASP A 21 5.13 1.01 -14.62
N ILE A 22 5.68 2.11 -14.09
CA ILE A 22 6.57 2.07 -12.93
C ILE A 22 5.82 1.53 -11.71
N TRP A 23 4.60 2.00 -11.45
CA TRP A 23 3.78 1.55 -10.31
C TRP A 23 3.47 0.04 -10.33
N TYR A 24 3.20 -0.51 -11.52
CA TYR A 24 2.84 -1.92 -11.71
C TYR A 24 4.03 -2.86 -11.86
N LYS A 25 5.15 -2.36 -12.39
CA LYS A 25 6.25 -3.22 -12.89
C LYS A 25 7.58 -2.95 -12.18
N ALA A 26 7.84 -1.75 -11.66
CA ALA A 26 9.13 -1.42 -11.07
C ALA A 26 9.35 -2.11 -9.73
N THR A 27 10.35 -2.98 -9.68
CA THR A 27 10.84 -3.56 -8.41
C THR A 27 11.97 -2.73 -7.81
N ALA A 28 12.54 -1.79 -8.58
CA ALA A 28 13.63 -0.91 -8.18
C ALA A 28 14.79 -1.66 -7.50
N GLY A 29 15.14 -2.84 -8.03
CA GLY A 29 16.27 -3.64 -7.54
C GLY A 29 15.97 -4.46 -6.28
N ASN A 30 14.72 -4.56 -5.82
CA ASN A 30 14.38 -5.28 -4.60
C ASN A 30 14.35 -6.81 -4.73
N LYS A 31 14.68 -7.38 -5.91
CA LYS A 31 14.61 -8.84 -6.09
C LYS A 31 15.53 -9.62 -5.16
N ARG A 32 16.71 -9.05 -4.87
CA ARG A 32 17.66 -9.62 -3.90
C ARG A 32 17.17 -9.46 -2.47
N HIS A 33 16.46 -8.37 -2.18
CA HIS A 33 15.87 -8.17 -0.86
C HIS A 33 14.93 -9.33 -0.52
N HIS A 34 14.00 -9.61 -1.42
CA HIS A 34 12.98 -10.64 -1.26
C HIS A 34 13.53 -12.07 -1.36
N SER A 35 14.47 -12.31 -2.28
CA SER A 35 14.99 -13.67 -2.51
C SER A 35 16.06 -14.10 -1.50
N TYR A 36 16.78 -13.15 -0.89
CA TYR A 36 17.94 -13.47 -0.04
C TYR A 36 17.95 -12.71 1.28
N VAL A 37 17.76 -11.38 1.26
CA VAL A 37 17.95 -10.56 2.47
C VAL A 37 16.92 -10.90 3.54
N LEU A 38 15.64 -11.06 3.18
CA LEU A 38 14.58 -11.44 4.12
C LEU A 38 14.94 -12.72 4.89
N GLN A 39 15.32 -13.77 4.18
CA GLN A 39 15.77 -15.02 4.78
C GLN A 39 17.05 -14.85 5.62
N GLN A 40 18.08 -14.20 5.08
CA GLN A 40 19.41 -14.14 5.69
C GLN A 40 19.48 -13.19 6.91
N ARG A 41 18.65 -12.15 6.94
CA ARG A 41 18.71 -11.10 7.98
C ARG A 41 17.58 -11.20 9.00
N PHE A 42 16.41 -11.70 8.57
CA PHE A 42 15.20 -11.70 9.39
C PHE A 42 14.64 -13.11 9.59
N ASN A 43 15.36 -14.15 9.15
CA ASN A 43 14.90 -15.54 9.18
C ASN A 43 13.54 -15.72 8.49
N ALA A 44 13.31 -14.98 7.40
CA ALA A 44 12.03 -14.89 6.70
C ALA A 44 12.08 -15.49 5.28
N PRO A 45 12.25 -16.82 5.12
CA PRO A 45 12.14 -17.45 3.81
C PRO A 45 10.71 -17.34 3.27
N LEU A 46 10.56 -16.94 2.01
CA LEU A 46 9.27 -16.81 1.32
C LEU A 46 9.09 -17.93 0.31
N ASP A 47 8.07 -18.77 0.48
CA ASP A 47 7.75 -19.85 -0.46
C ASP A 47 6.99 -19.30 -1.68
N PHE A 48 7.69 -18.60 -2.56
CA PHE A 48 7.12 -18.01 -3.77
C PHE A 48 6.44 -19.05 -4.67
N HIS A 49 6.95 -20.29 -4.73
CA HIS A 49 6.33 -21.35 -5.51
C HIS A 49 5.06 -21.88 -4.84
N GLY A 50 5.06 -22.10 -3.54
CA GLY A 50 3.88 -22.52 -2.79
C GLY A 50 2.76 -21.46 -2.78
N ILE A 51 3.10 -20.18 -2.87
CA ILE A 51 2.12 -19.08 -2.91
C ILE A 51 1.65 -18.79 -4.35
N MET A 52 2.60 -18.64 -5.30
CA MET A 52 2.34 -18.09 -6.64
C MET A 52 2.67 -19.04 -7.79
N GLY A 53 3.03 -20.29 -7.51
CA GLY A 53 3.18 -21.32 -8.53
C GLY A 53 1.87 -21.56 -9.28
N THR A 54 1.94 -22.11 -10.49
CA THR A 54 0.78 -22.27 -11.36
C THR A 54 -0.30 -23.18 -10.77
N GLN A 55 0.10 -24.14 -9.94
CA GLN A 55 -0.78 -25.04 -9.20
C GLN A 55 -1.68 -24.32 -8.18
N THR A 56 -1.30 -23.12 -7.74
CA THR A 56 -2.14 -22.31 -6.84
C THR A 56 -3.05 -21.34 -7.57
N ARG A 57 -2.89 -21.16 -8.89
CA ARG A 57 -3.60 -20.15 -9.68
C ARG A 57 -5.10 -20.11 -9.44
N GLY A 58 -5.75 -21.26 -9.30
CA GLY A 58 -7.20 -21.36 -9.08
C GLY A 58 -7.68 -21.10 -7.65
N LYS A 59 -6.80 -20.67 -6.75
CA LYS A 59 -7.13 -20.41 -5.34
C LYS A 59 -6.32 -19.26 -4.72
N ARG A 60 -5.54 -18.48 -5.49
CA ARG A 60 -4.59 -17.50 -4.94
C ARG A 60 -5.32 -16.37 -4.23
N PHE A 61 -6.46 -15.96 -4.78
CA PHE A 61 -7.25 -14.91 -4.18
C PHE A 61 -7.89 -15.40 -2.88
N GLN A 62 -8.49 -16.58 -2.87
CA GLN A 62 -9.11 -17.13 -1.65
C GLN A 62 -8.08 -17.43 -0.55
N SER A 63 -6.88 -17.90 -0.91
CA SER A 63 -5.85 -18.30 0.06
C SER A 63 -5.04 -17.12 0.60
N HIS A 64 -4.65 -16.18 -0.26
CA HIS A 64 -3.69 -15.13 0.10
C HIS A 64 -4.16 -13.71 -0.28
N GLY A 65 -5.30 -13.57 -0.96
CA GLY A 65 -5.80 -12.28 -1.45
C GLY A 65 -5.02 -11.78 -2.66
N LEU A 66 -4.25 -12.65 -3.30
CA LEU A 66 -3.45 -12.33 -4.46
C LEU A 66 -4.31 -12.31 -5.72
N ILE A 67 -4.10 -11.31 -6.57
CA ILE A 67 -4.87 -11.13 -7.80
C ILE A 67 -4.06 -11.68 -8.97
N ASN A 68 -4.62 -12.63 -9.71
CA ASN A 68 -3.99 -13.17 -10.90
C ASN A 68 -3.82 -12.08 -11.95
N ASP A 69 -2.66 -12.07 -12.60
CA ASP A 69 -2.39 -11.21 -13.74
C ASP A 69 -3.21 -11.70 -14.96
N PRO A 70 -4.13 -10.88 -15.51
CA PRO A 70 -5.01 -11.29 -16.62
C PRO A 70 -4.25 -11.69 -17.89
N ASP A 71 -3.04 -11.17 -18.09
CA ASP A 71 -2.26 -11.43 -19.31
C ASP A 71 -1.49 -12.75 -19.24
N CYS A 72 -1.46 -13.39 -18.08
CA CYS A 72 -0.74 -14.64 -17.84
C CYS A 72 -1.62 -15.87 -17.97
N LYS A 73 -1.02 -16.98 -18.37
CA LYS A 73 -1.68 -18.29 -18.54
C LYS A 73 -1.02 -19.35 -17.64
N PRO A 74 -1.71 -20.46 -17.33
CA PRO A 74 -1.10 -21.56 -16.59
C PRO A 74 0.22 -22.02 -17.21
N GLY A 75 1.19 -22.31 -16.34
CA GLY A 75 2.53 -22.74 -16.69
C GLY A 75 2.70 -24.24 -16.85
N THR A 76 3.94 -24.65 -17.09
CA THR A 76 4.36 -26.05 -17.22
C THR A 76 5.74 -26.24 -16.56
N ASP A 77 6.32 -27.44 -16.65
CA ASP A 77 7.71 -27.67 -16.24
C ASP A 77 8.70 -26.79 -17.00
N ALA A 78 8.40 -26.41 -18.25
CA ALA A 78 9.25 -25.52 -19.05
C ALA A 78 9.30 -24.08 -18.51
N SER A 79 8.26 -23.65 -17.78
CA SER A 79 8.25 -22.37 -17.06
C SER A 79 8.63 -22.54 -15.59
N TYR A 80 9.22 -23.69 -15.23
CA TYR A 80 9.60 -24.06 -13.87
C TYR A 80 8.43 -23.95 -12.88
N GLY A 81 7.22 -24.32 -13.29
CA GLY A 81 6.05 -24.34 -12.41
C GLY A 81 5.41 -22.97 -12.14
N PHE A 82 5.84 -21.89 -12.79
CA PHE A 82 5.17 -20.58 -12.71
C PHE A 82 4.33 -20.30 -13.96
N ASP A 83 3.35 -19.41 -13.85
CA ASP A 83 2.53 -18.97 -14.98
C ASP A 83 3.39 -18.37 -16.10
N ILE A 84 2.93 -18.53 -17.35
CA ILE A 84 3.57 -17.98 -18.55
C ILE A 84 2.95 -16.61 -18.82
N CYS A 85 3.80 -15.59 -18.82
CA CYS A 85 3.41 -14.19 -18.93
C CYS A 85 4.09 -13.48 -20.12
N PRO A 86 3.58 -12.33 -20.58
CA PRO A 86 4.28 -11.51 -21.58
C PRO A 86 5.74 -11.25 -21.20
N GLY A 87 6.65 -11.52 -22.13
CA GLY A 87 8.10 -11.43 -21.94
C GLY A 87 8.79 -12.73 -21.50
N ASP A 88 8.04 -13.77 -21.09
CA ASP A 88 8.66 -15.02 -20.63
C ASP A 88 9.40 -15.78 -21.72
N GLU A 89 9.00 -15.63 -22.99
CA GLU A 89 9.74 -16.22 -24.12
C GLU A 89 11.22 -15.80 -24.10
N GLU A 90 11.49 -14.54 -23.79
CA GLU A 90 12.86 -14.04 -23.67
C GLU A 90 13.47 -14.38 -22.31
N LEU A 91 12.75 -14.14 -21.21
CA LEU A 91 13.26 -14.38 -19.86
C LEU A 91 13.71 -15.83 -19.64
N LEU A 92 12.96 -16.82 -20.15
CA LEU A 92 13.28 -18.24 -19.98
C LEU A 92 14.60 -18.64 -20.66
N LYS A 93 15.01 -17.96 -21.75
CA LYS A 93 16.29 -18.23 -22.43
C LYS A 93 17.50 -17.95 -21.54
N PHE A 94 17.33 -17.10 -20.52
CA PHE A 94 18.39 -16.63 -19.62
C PHE A 94 18.39 -17.29 -18.24
N VAL A 95 17.48 -18.23 -17.94
CA VAL A 95 17.54 -18.97 -16.67
C VAL A 95 18.86 -19.74 -16.59
N GLY A 96 19.61 -19.53 -15.50
CA GLY A 96 20.97 -20.06 -15.32
C GLY A 96 22.05 -19.36 -16.16
N LYS A 97 21.75 -18.20 -16.77
CA LYS A 97 22.68 -17.44 -17.63
C LYS A 97 22.70 -15.96 -17.29
N LYS A 98 23.80 -15.29 -17.63
CA LYS A 98 23.92 -13.82 -17.56
C LYS A 98 23.44 -13.17 -18.87
N GLY A 99 23.25 -11.86 -18.84
CA GLY A 99 22.98 -11.05 -20.04
C GLY A 99 21.51 -10.80 -20.35
N TYR A 100 20.59 -11.15 -19.45
CA TYR A 100 19.19 -10.78 -19.58
C TYR A 100 19.05 -9.25 -19.64
N ARG A 101 18.44 -8.74 -20.70
CA ARG A 101 18.12 -7.32 -20.85
C ARG A 101 16.75 -7.05 -20.27
N ASP A 102 16.70 -6.28 -19.19
CA ASP A 102 15.45 -5.99 -18.51
C ASP A 102 14.50 -5.14 -19.37
N PRO A 103 13.18 -5.41 -19.36
CA PRO A 103 12.21 -4.63 -20.15
C PRO A 103 12.23 -3.13 -19.83
N ALA A 104 12.54 -2.75 -18.59
CA ALA A 104 12.63 -1.35 -18.18
C ALA A 104 13.71 -0.58 -18.95
N CYS A 105 14.74 -1.27 -19.47
CA CYS A 105 15.79 -0.66 -20.29
C CYS A 105 15.30 -0.02 -21.60
N SER A 106 14.04 -0.30 -21.99
CA SER A 106 13.44 0.29 -23.19
C SER A 106 12.60 1.53 -22.88
N MET A 107 12.43 1.86 -21.60
CA MET A 107 11.74 3.05 -21.15
C MET A 107 12.66 4.27 -21.23
N ASP A 108 12.19 5.32 -21.90
CA ASP A 108 12.82 6.66 -22.06
C ASP A 108 14.33 6.67 -22.39
N ALA A 109 14.67 7.15 -23.58
CA ALA A 109 16.05 7.25 -24.06
C ALA A 109 16.77 8.54 -23.62
N ASN A 110 16.18 9.37 -22.74
CA ASN A 110 16.78 10.64 -22.32
C ASN A 110 18.15 10.42 -21.65
N PRO A 111 19.27 10.82 -22.31
CA PRO A 111 20.61 10.54 -21.82
C PRO A 111 21.00 11.38 -20.59
N LYS A 112 20.18 12.37 -20.20
CA LYS A 112 20.39 13.17 -19.00
C LYS A 112 19.89 12.48 -17.71
N LEU A 113 19.13 11.39 -17.85
CA LEU A 113 18.57 10.65 -16.72
C LEU A 113 19.40 9.39 -16.46
N GLU A 114 19.35 8.89 -15.23
CA GLU A 114 19.82 7.55 -14.91
C GLU A 114 19.04 6.52 -15.76
N SER A 115 19.74 5.47 -16.17
CA SER A 115 19.18 4.41 -16.99
C SER A 115 17.93 3.79 -16.35
N ALA A 116 16.85 3.71 -17.13
CA ALA A 116 15.61 3.07 -16.71
C ALA A 116 15.77 1.57 -16.41
N CYS A 117 16.86 0.93 -16.87
CA CYS A 117 17.20 -0.44 -16.45
C CYS A 117 17.21 -0.60 -14.92
N GLY A 118 17.54 0.46 -14.17
CA GLY A 118 17.53 0.46 -12.70
C GLY A 118 16.13 0.32 -12.07
N LEU A 119 15.04 0.48 -12.84
CA LEU A 119 13.68 0.23 -12.36
C LEU A 119 13.41 -1.27 -12.21
N GLU A 120 14.14 -2.12 -12.95
CA GLU A 120 14.04 -3.58 -12.95
C GLU A 120 12.59 -4.09 -13.04
N PHE A 121 12.03 -4.12 -14.25
CA PHE A 121 10.65 -4.56 -14.49
C PHE A 121 10.48 -6.08 -14.45
N GLY A 122 11.47 -6.86 -14.89
CA GLY A 122 11.33 -8.32 -15.00
C GLY A 122 10.09 -8.75 -15.80
N THR A 123 9.62 -9.99 -15.59
CA THR A 123 8.30 -10.44 -16.08
C THR A 123 7.36 -10.72 -14.91
N SER A 124 6.05 -10.75 -15.16
CA SER A 124 5.07 -11.10 -14.12
C SER A 124 5.27 -12.56 -13.68
N VAL A 125 5.05 -12.84 -12.40
CA VAL A 125 5.03 -14.22 -11.90
C VAL A 125 3.67 -14.91 -12.14
N GLY A 126 2.69 -14.20 -12.68
CA GLY A 126 1.29 -14.64 -12.79
C GLY A 126 0.36 -13.97 -11.78
N VAL A 127 0.90 -13.08 -10.95
CA VAL A 127 0.19 -12.33 -9.92
C VAL A 127 0.57 -10.86 -10.05
N ILE A 128 -0.43 -9.97 -10.02
CA ILE A 128 -0.21 -8.54 -10.17
C ILE A 128 0.74 -8.03 -9.08
N GLY A 129 1.74 -7.28 -9.52
CA GLY A 129 2.69 -6.62 -8.65
C GLY A 129 3.84 -7.49 -8.13
N PHE A 130 3.90 -8.77 -8.49
CA PHE A 130 5.03 -9.66 -8.21
C PHE A 130 5.76 -10.02 -9.51
N ARG A 131 7.08 -9.85 -9.52
CA ARG A 131 7.92 -9.97 -10.71
C ARG A 131 8.98 -11.04 -10.53
N LYS A 132 9.32 -11.75 -11.60
CA LYS A 132 10.40 -12.74 -11.63
C LYS A 132 11.52 -12.31 -12.57
N PHE A 133 12.73 -12.73 -12.23
CA PHE A 133 13.96 -12.46 -12.98
C PHE A 133 14.76 -13.76 -13.10
N PRO A 134 15.43 -14.02 -14.23
CA PRO A 134 16.23 -15.23 -14.38
C PRO A 134 17.38 -15.20 -13.36
N ASN A 135 17.58 -16.31 -12.65
CA ASN A 135 18.69 -16.43 -11.72
C ASN A 135 19.94 -16.95 -12.46
N PRO A 136 21.00 -16.14 -12.65
CA PRO A 136 22.22 -16.59 -13.33
C PRO A 136 23.01 -17.63 -12.50
N ARG A 137 22.68 -17.83 -11.22
CA ARG A 137 23.30 -18.83 -10.35
C ARG A 137 22.58 -20.18 -10.37
N PHE A 138 21.41 -20.24 -11.00
CA PHE A 138 20.66 -21.48 -11.12
C PHE A 138 21.45 -22.54 -11.89
N ASN A 139 21.45 -23.77 -11.37
CA ASN A 139 22.05 -24.92 -12.03
C ASN A 139 21.02 -26.03 -12.18
N SER A 140 20.59 -26.27 -13.42
CA SER A 140 19.58 -27.28 -13.73
C SER A 140 20.01 -28.71 -13.38
N LYS A 141 21.33 -28.99 -13.30
CA LYS A 141 21.85 -30.33 -12.95
C LYS A 141 21.67 -30.68 -11.48
N THR A 142 21.65 -29.69 -10.60
CA THR A 142 21.48 -29.88 -9.14
C THR A 142 20.05 -29.64 -8.69
N TRP A 143 19.23 -29.00 -9.53
CA TRP A 143 17.82 -28.75 -9.27
C TRP A 143 17.00 -30.05 -9.33
N LYS A 144 16.31 -30.37 -8.23
CA LYS A 144 15.50 -31.60 -8.10
C LYS A 144 13.99 -31.35 -8.16
N GLY A 145 13.57 -30.13 -8.51
CA GLY A 145 12.18 -29.69 -8.45
C GLY A 145 11.82 -29.03 -7.12
N TRP A 146 10.72 -28.28 -7.11
CA TRP A 146 10.26 -27.50 -5.97
C TRP A 146 9.94 -28.35 -4.75
N ASP A 147 9.26 -29.48 -4.94
CA ASP A 147 8.87 -30.38 -3.83
C ASP A 147 10.06 -30.96 -3.05
N LYS A 148 11.24 -30.97 -3.66
CA LYS A 148 12.48 -31.48 -3.05
C LYS A 148 13.43 -30.36 -2.63
N TRP A 149 13.09 -29.11 -2.91
CA TRP A 149 13.93 -27.97 -2.56
C TRP A 149 13.62 -27.53 -1.13
N ASN A 150 14.63 -27.58 -0.28
CA ASN A 150 14.57 -26.91 1.01
C ASN A 150 14.91 -25.44 0.78
N ILE A 151 13.95 -24.53 0.94
CA ILE A 151 14.17 -23.08 0.80
C ILE A 151 15.29 -22.55 1.71
N GLN A 152 15.57 -23.24 2.81
CA GLN A 152 16.65 -22.88 3.73
C GLN A 152 18.04 -23.36 3.25
N ASP A 153 18.11 -24.22 2.24
CA ASP A 153 19.36 -24.72 1.67
C ASP A 153 19.93 -23.74 0.65
N ALA A 154 20.85 -22.90 1.12
CA ALA A 154 21.54 -21.91 0.29
C ALA A 154 22.50 -22.52 -0.75
N SER A 155 22.75 -23.83 -0.74
CA SER A 155 23.59 -24.50 -1.75
C SER A 155 22.85 -24.75 -3.07
N VAL A 156 21.51 -24.68 -3.05
CA VAL A 156 20.65 -24.86 -4.23
C VAL A 156 19.93 -23.55 -4.54
N GLU A 157 20.31 -22.94 -5.65
CA GLU A 157 19.72 -21.70 -6.15
C GLU A 157 18.44 -21.98 -6.96
N PRO A 158 17.34 -21.23 -6.75
CA PRO A 158 16.11 -21.38 -7.53
C PRO A 158 16.25 -20.81 -8.96
N PRO A 159 15.40 -21.20 -9.93
CA PRO A 159 15.48 -20.74 -11.33
C PRO A 159 15.26 -19.23 -11.48
N PHE A 160 14.52 -18.63 -10.54
CA PHE A 160 14.20 -17.21 -10.54
C PHE A 160 14.55 -16.54 -9.21
N THR A 161 14.82 -15.25 -9.29
CA THR A 161 14.71 -14.34 -8.15
C THR A 161 13.44 -13.53 -8.31
N PHE A 162 12.84 -13.12 -7.19
CA PHE A 162 11.52 -12.49 -7.16
C PHE A 162 11.61 -11.10 -6.56
N GLY A 163 10.91 -10.15 -7.16
CA GLY A 163 10.74 -8.79 -6.65
C GLY A 163 9.27 -8.41 -6.54
N THR A 164 9.02 -7.36 -5.77
CA THR A 164 7.67 -6.84 -5.48
C THR A 164 7.58 -5.41 -5.97
N THR A 165 6.39 -4.94 -6.32
CA THR A 165 6.14 -3.57 -6.78
C THR A 165 5.06 -2.93 -5.90
N CYS A 166 4.83 -1.63 -6.00
CA CYS A 166 3.75 -0.98 -5.25
C CYS A 166 2.37 -1.58 -5.55
N ALA A 167 2.17 -2.08 -6.78
CA ALA A 167 0.93 -2.72 -7.19
C ALA A 167 0.56 -3.97 -6.39
N SER A 168 1.50 -4.69 -5.77
CA SER A 168 1.17 -5.89 -4.98
C SER A 168 0.21 -5.59 -3.83
N CYS A 169 0.38 -4.40 -3.24
CA CYS A 169 -0.37 -3.92 -2.07
C CYS A 169 -1.48 -2.93 -2.46
N HIS A 170 -1.32 -2.21 -3.58
CA HIS A 170 -2.21 -1.11 -3.95
C HIS A 170 -3.21 -1.43 -5.06
N VAL A 171 -3.05 -2.55 -5.77
CA VAL A 171 -4.04 -3.00 -6.75
C VAL A 171 -5.12 -3.81 -6.07
N GLY A 172 -6.39 -3.52 -6.37
CA GLY A 172 -7.54 -4.27 -5.87
C GLY A 172 -8.58 -4.48 -6.97
N PHE A 173 -9.64 -5.22 -6.65
CA PHE A 173 -10.80 -5.30 -7.56
C PHE A 173 -11.57 -3.98 -7.53
N ASP A 174 -11.87 -3.44 -8.71
CA ASP A 174 -12.73 -2.27 -8.88
C ASP A 174 -14.12 -2.63 -8.34
N PRO A 175 -14.59 -1.99 -7.27
CA PRO A 175 -15.88 -2.29 -6.70
C PRO A 175 -17.07 -1.93 -7.60
N LYS A 176 -16.86 -1.09 -8.63
CA LYS A 176 -17.89 -0.79 -9.64
C LYS A 176 -17.99 -1.89 -10.69
N HIS A 177 -16.96 -2.73 -10.80
CA HIS A 177 -16.85 -3.80 -11.79
C HIS A 177 -16.24 -5.06 -11.15
N PRO A 178 -16.86 -5.63 -10.10
CA PRO A 178 -16.31 -6.82 -9.45
C PRO A 178 -16.26 -8.00 -10.44
N PRO A 179 -15.23 -8.85 -10.37
CA PRO A 179 -15.09 -9.97 -11.31
C PRO A 179 -16.13 -11.05 -11.04
N ALA A 180 -16.68 -11.64 -12.10
CA ALA A 180 -17.54 -12.82 -12.00
C ALA A 180 -16.76 -14.06 -11.51
N ASN A 181 -15.49 -14.17 -11.91
CA ASN A 181 -14.55 -15.17 -11.41
C ASN A 181 -13.29 -14.48 -10.89
N ARG A 182 -13.08 -14.52 -9.58
CA ARG A 182 -11.98 -13.84 -8.89
C ARG A 182 -10.61 -14.44 -9.20
N GLU A 183 -10.57 -15.71 -9.61
CA GLU A 183 -9.34 -16.40 -10.01
C GLU A 183 -9.05 -16.24 -11.51
N ALA A 184 -9.96 -15.62 -12.27
CA ALA A 184 -9.76 -15.27 -13.68
C ALA A 184 -10.32 -13.85 -13.96
N PRO A 185 -9.76 -12.80 -13.34
CA PRO A 185 -10.21 -11.43 -13.56
C PRO A 185 -9.79 -10.91 -14.94
N GLU A 186 -10.50 -9.91 -15.43
CA GLU A 186 -10.10 -9.09 -16.58
C GLU A 186 -9.56 -7.74 -16.09
N TRP A 187 -8.81 -7.01 -16.93
CA TRP A 187 -8.31 -5.68 -16.57
C TRP A 187 -9.43 -4.68 -16.25
N ALA A 188 -10.62 -4.85 -16.83
CA ALA A 188 -11.80 -4.07 -16.48
C ALA A 188 -12.25 -4.25 -15.01
N ASN A 189 -11.84 -5.33 -14.35
CA ASN A 189 -12.16 -5.59 -12.95
C ASN A 189 -11.11 -5.02 -11.97
N ILE A 190 -10.05 -4.37 -12.45
CA ILE A 190 -8.87 -4.04 -11.66
C ILE A 190 -8.70 -2.52 -11.51
N ASP A 191 -8.62 -2.05 -10.27
CA ASP A 191 -8.23 -0.67 -9.94
C ASP A 191 -6.81 -0.63 -9.38
N GLY A 192 -5.98 0.26 -9.92
CA GLY A 192 -4.56 0.33 -9.59
C GLY A 192 -4.20 0.98 -8.26
N THR A 193 -5.17 1.58 -7.58
CA THR A 193 -4.94 2.57 -6.52
C THR A 193 -5.86 2.43 -5.31
N ILE A 194 -6.79 1.46 -5.35
CA ILE A 194 -7.76 1.23 -4.29
C ILE A 194 -7.21 0.48 -3.07
N GLY A 195 -6.06 -0.20 -3.19
CA GLY A 195 -5.54 -1.03 -2.10
C GLY A 195 -6.09 -2.45 -2.12
N ASN A 196 -5.21 -3.44 -1.93
CA ASN A 196 -5.59 -4.83 -1.84
C ASN A 196 -6.11 -5.18 -0.45
N ILE A 197 -7.36 -4.84 -0.16
CA ILE A 197 -7.98 -5.09 1.15
C ILE A 197 -8.21 -6.57 1.48
N PHE A 198 -7.87 -7.49 0.58
CA PHE A 198 -7.96 -8.93 0.80
C PHE A 198 -6.59 -9.57 1.05
N MET A 199 -5.49 -8.83 0.83
CA MET A 199 -4.14 -9.37 0.93
C MET A 199 -3.84 -9.87 2.34
N ASP A 200 -3.39 -11.12 2.43
CA ASP A 200 -2.99 -11.73 3.69
C ASP A 200 -1.46 -11.71 3.82
N ASN A 201 -0.95 -10.59 4.35
CA ASN A 201 0.49 -10.43 4.54
C ASN A 201 1.06 -11.46 5.51
N THR A 202 0.31 -11.86 6.54
CA THR A 202 0.73 -12.92 7.46
C THR A 202 1.01 -14.21 6.69
N ALA A 203 0.04 -14.69 5.91
CA ALA A 203 0.19 -15.93 5.15
C ALA A 203 1.34 -15.84 4.13
N ILE A 204 1.52 -14.68 3.48
CA ILE A 204 2.58 -14.49 2.50
C ILE A 204 3.96 -14.50 3.17
N PHE A 205 4.18 -13.65 4.17
CA PHE A 205 5.50 -13.46 4.78
C PHE A 205 5.93 -14.63 5.69
N THR A 206 4.98 -15.46 6.12
CA THR A 206 5.27 -16.66 6.94
C THR A 206 5.31 -17.96 6.13
N SER A 207 5.07 -17.90 4.81
CA SER A 207 4.93 -19.07 3.93
C SER A 207 6.07 -20.07 3.93
N GLY A 208 7.33 -19.61 4.04
CA GLY A 208 8.49 -20.49 4.11
C GLY A 208 8.92 -20.84 5.53
N LEU A 209 8.23 -20.35 6.56
CA LEU A 209 8.57 -20.62 7.96
C LEU A 209 8.16 -22.04 8.34
N ARG A 210 9.04 -22.70 9.10
CA ARG A 210 8.79 -24.03 9.64
C ARG A 210 7.97 -23.87 10.93
N LEU A 211 6.65 -24.05 10.79
CA LEU A 211 5.67 -23.86 11.87
C LEU A 211 5.70 -24.95 12.97
N ASP A 212 6.67 -25.86 12.94
CA ASP A 212 6.95 -26.79 14.05
C ASP A 212 7.76 -26.13 15.18
N LYS A 213 8.25 -24.89 14.97
CA LYS A 213 8.89 -24.05 16.01
C LYS A 213 8.37 -22.59 16.06
N PRO A 214 7.06 -22.32 15.93
CA PRO A 214 6.56 -20.99 15.58
C PRO A 214 6.61 -20.00 16.76
N LEU A 215 6.48 -20.48 18.00
CA LEU A 215 6.41 -19.62 19.19
C LEU A 215 7.75 -18.99 19.58
N GLY A 216 8.88 -19.50 19.08
CA GLY A 216 10.22 -18.98 19.39
C GLY A 216 10.78 -17.98 18.38
N ASP A 217 10.08 -17.76 17.24
CA ASP A 217 10.57 -16.89 16.18
C ASP A 217 9.96 -15.48 16.29
N VAL A 218 10.82 -14.49 16.57
CA VAL A 218 10.43 -13.08 16.76
C VAL A 218 9.84 -12.47 15.48
N PHE A 219 10.31 -12.91 14.31
CA PHE A 219 9.81 -12.39 13.03
C PHE A 219 8.40 -12.93 12.75
N PHE A 220 8.15 -14.22 13.03
CA PHE A 220 6.80 -14.78 13.01
C PHE A 220 5.85 -14.00 13.95
N GLN A 221 6.27 -13.71 15.18
CA GLN A 221 5.47 -12.94 16.12
C GLN A 221 5.21 -11.50 15.63
N THR A 222 6.16 -10.87 14.94
CA THR A 222 5.96 -9.51 14.41
C THR A 222 4.90 -9.47 13.31
N LEU A 223 4.82 -10.52 12.47
CA LEU A 223 3.95 -10.52 11.30
C LEU A 223 2.57 -11.11 11.53
N THR A 224 2.39 -11.97 12.53
CA THR A 224 1.15 -12.77 12.69
C THR A 224 0.00 -12.06 13.39
N HIS A 225 0.20 -10.81 13.80
CA HIS A 225 -0.82 -9.98 14.46
C HIS A 225 -1.54 -9.03 13.49
N VAL A 226 -1.23 -9.10 12.18
CA VAL A 226 -1.87 -8.26 11.16
C VAL A 226 -3.08 -8.98 10.55
N ARG A 227 -4.18 -8.23 10.36
CA ARG A 227 -5.40 -8.74 9.71
C ARG A 227 -5.27 -8.68 8.18
N PRO A 228 -5.95 -9.54 7.41
CA PRO A 228 -6.03 -9.37 5.96
C PRO A 228 -6.48 -7.95 5.56
N GLY A 229 -5.87 -7.41 4.50
CA GLY A 229 -6.07 -6.03 4.05
C GLY A 229 -5.28 -4.98 4.81
N THR A 230 -4.41 -5.40 5.72
CA THR A 230 -3.54 -4.52 6.50
C THR A 230 -2.09 -4.98 6.47
N THR A 231 -1.17 -4.04 6.73
CA THR A 231 0.26 -4.29 6.83
C THR A 231 0.88 -3.45 7.93
N ASP A 232 1.84 -4.03 8.64
CA ASP A 232 2.75 -3.29 9.51
C ASP A 232 4.00 -2.93 8.70
N THR A 233 4.10 -1.68 8.24
CA THR A 233 5.28 -1.21 7.49
C THR A 233 6.52 -1.02 8.37
N SER A 234 6.40 -1.19 9.68
CA SER A 234 7.51 -1.26 10.62
C SER A 234 7.96 -2.69 10.94
N ALA A 235 7.29 -3.74 10.44
CA ALA A 235 7.69 -5.11 10.74
C ALA A 235 9.19 -5.41 10.46
N ILE A 236 9.73 -4.82 9.39
CA ILE A 236 11.16 -4.91 9.02
C ILE A 236 11.97 -3.80 9.72
N PRO A 237 11.68 -2.49 9.53
CA PRO A 237 12.29 -1.44 10.33
C PRO A 237 11.60 -1.33 11.70
N ASN A 238 11.80 -2.37 12.51
CA ASN A 238 11.05 -2.62 13.73
C ASN A 238 11.36 -1.58 14.81
N ASP A 239 10.33 -0.87 15.26
CA ASP A 239 10.36 0.07 16.38
C ASP A 239 9.73 -0.52 17.66
N ASN A 240 9.48 -1.84 17.65
CA ASN A 240 8.83 -2.66 18.67
C ASN A 240 7.38 -2.26 18.95
N LEU A 241 6.74 -1.57 18.01
CA LEU A 241 5.33 -1.21 18.09
C LEU A 241 4.56 -1.95 17.01
N HIS A 242 3.52 -2.67 17.41
CA HIS A 242 2.57 -3.22 16.46
C HIS A 242 1.69 -2.08 15.94
N ASN A 243 2.04 -1.55 14.77
CA ASN A 243 1.41 -0.36 14.20
C ASN A 243 0.66 -0.67 12.91
N THR A 244 0.08 -1.86 12.76
CA THR A 244 -0.67 -2.29 11.57
C THR A 244 -1.64 -1.25 10.98
N GLY A 245 -1.62 -1.14 9.65
CA GLY A 245 -2.43 -0.19 8.89
C GLY A 245 -3.04 -0.78 7.61
N THR A 246 -4.26 -0.39 7.28
CA THR A 246 -4.85 -0.56 5.95
C THR A 246 -3.98 -0.01 4.81
N PHE A 247 -4.11 -0.57 3.62
CA PHE A 247 -3.61 0.07 2.40
C PHE A 247 -4.40 1.36 2.15
N ASN A 248 -3.70 2.49 2.04
CA ASN A 248 -4.36 3.77 1.84
C ASN A 248 -5.01 3.85 0.45
N ALA A 249 -6.24 4.35 0.41
CA ALA A 249 -6.90 4.72 -0.84
C ALA A 249 -6.17 5.89 -1.49
N ILE A 250 -5.69 5.71 -2.71
CA ILE A 250 -5.01 6.75 -3.47
C ILE A 250 -6.00 7.39 -4.44
N ILE A 251 -6.74 8.40 -3.98
CA ILE A 251 -7.85 9.03 -4.70
C ILE A 251 -7.98 10.53 -4.31
N ASN A 252 -8.47 11.35 -5.23
CA ASN A 252 -8.81 12.78 -5.11
C ASN A 252 -7.75 13.65 -4.39
N PHE A 253 -6.47 13.52 -4.75
CA PHE A 253 -5.44 14.33 -4.09
C PHE A 253 -5.60 15.83 -4.34
N ASP A 254 -6.14 16.22 -5.50
CA ASP A 254 -6.41 17.62 -5.85
C ASP A 254 -7.33 18.36 -4.86
N LYS A 255 -8.08 17.63 -4.02
CA LYS A 255 -9.03 18.18 -3.04
C LYS A 255 -8.61 17.97 -1.60
N ARG A 256 -7.47 17.32 -1.36
CA ARG A 256 -6.95 17.10 -0.01
C ARG A 256 -6.37 18.41 0.55
N PRO A 257 -6.60 18.70 1.83
CA PRO A 257 -5.93 19.82 2.49
C PRO A 257 -4.40 19.67 2.47
N THR A 258 -3.69 20.80 2.38
CA THR A 258 -2.25 20.88 2.59
C THR A 258 -1.93 21.71 3.83
N PHE A 259 -0.73 21.50 4.35
CA PHE A 259 -0.25 22.09 5.59
C PHE A 259 1.14 22.66 5.39
N GLU A 260 1.40 23.85 5.91
CA GLU A 260 2.72 24.49 5.82
C GLU A 260 3.71 23.88 6.80
N HIS A 261 4.81 23.32 6.29
CA HIS A 261 5.88 22.71 7.07
C HIS A 261 7.25 23.33 6.72
N ASP A 262 8.16 23.36 7.68
CA ASP A 262 9.59 23.59 7.45
C ASP A 262 10.23 22.26 7.01
N VAL A 263 10.49 22.14 5.71
CA VAL A 263 10.93 20.89 5.06
C VAL A 263 12.41 20.93 4.72
N LYS A 264 13.19 20.13 5.44
CA LYS A 264 14.61 19.89 5.17
C LYS A 264 14.78 18.69 4.24
N ARG A 265 15.19 18.93 2.99
CA ARG A 265 15.43 17.87 2.00
C ARG A 265 16.46 18.26 0.96
N TRP A 266 16.95 17.25 0.24
CA TRP A 266 17.80 17.45 -0.93
C TRP A 266 16.98 18.01 -2.10
N ARG A 267 17.48 19.05 -2.76
CA ARG A 267 16.88 19.67 -3.95
C ARG A 267 17.92 19.87 -5.05
N ARG A 268 17.47 19.91 -6.30
CA ARG A 268 18.23 20.31 -7.49
C ARG A 268 17.34 21.15 -8.38
N ASP A 269 17.93 22.05 -9.19
CA ASP A 269 17.16 22.96 -10.03
C ASP A 269 16.69 22.30 -11.34
N ALA A 270 17.48 21.37 -11.88
CA ALA A 270 17.16 20.61 -13.09
C ALA A 270 17.82 19.21 -13.08
N PRO A 271 17.33 18.26 -13.90
CA PRO A 271 18.02 16.98 -14.09
C PRO A 271 19.49 17.18 -14.53
N GLY A 272 20.41 16.53 -13.81
CA GLY A 272 21.86 16.66 -14.03
C GLY A 272 22.57 17.72 -13.18
N GLU A 273 21.83 18.64 -12.55
CA GLU A 273 22.43 19.66 -11.65
C GLU A 273 22.77 19.09 -10.25
N PRO A 274 23.73 19.70 -9.52
CA PRO A 274 24.12 19.26 -8.18
C PRO A 274 22.96 19.31 -7.18
N TRP A 275 22.94 18.34 -6.28
CA TRP A 275 22.00 18.33 -5.16
C TRP A 275 22.52 19.17 -4.00
N SER A 276 21.64 19.98 -3.41
CA SER A 276 21.91 20.73 -2.18
C SER A 276 20.87 20.41 -1.10
N LEU A 277 21.31 20.33 0.14
CA LEU A 277 20.42 20.17 1.29
C LEU A 277 19.97 21.55 1.76
N SER A 278 18.67 21.78 1.83
CA SER A 278 18.10 23.05 2.29
C SER A 278 16.82 22.84 3.10
N THR A 279 16.51 23.80 3.97
CA THR A 279 15.22 23.87 4.67
C THR A 279 14.39 24.98 4.03
N GLN A 280 13.17 24.66 3.63
CA GLN A 280 12.24 25.62 3.02
C GLN A 280 10.84 25.42 3.62
N LYS A 281 10.07 26.50 3.74
CA LYS A 281 8.62 26.41 3.99
C LYS A 281 7.93 25.85 2.76
N GLN A 282 7.16 24.80 2.92
CA GLN A 282 6.45 24.12 1.84
C GLN A 282 5.08 23.66 2.31
N SER A 283 4.09 23.81 1.42
CA SER A 283 2.81 23.14 1.56
C SER A 283 3.00 21.66 1.28
N VAL A 284 2.67 20.82 2.27
CA VAL A 284 2.79 19.38 2.18
C VAL A 284 1.49 18.72 2.58
N MET A 285 1.33 17.46 2.18
CA MET A 285 0.17 16.66 2.55
C MET A 285 0.40 15.98 3.90
N GLN A 286 -0.71 15.64 4.57
CA GLN A 286 -0.71 14.86 5.80
C GLN A 286 -1.63 13.62 5.67
N ILE A 287 -1.31 12.75 4.72
CA ILE A 287 -2.06 11.54 4.34
C ILE A 287 -1.51 10.27 4.99
N LEU A 288 -0.19 10.09 4.95
CA LEU A 288 0.47 8.86 5.41
C LEU A 288 0.51 8.80 6.93
N LYS A 289 0.31 7.64 7.52
CA LYS A 289 -0.07 7.52 8.94
C LYS A 289 1.04 7.88 9.96
N GLY A 290 2.21 8.34 9.51
CA GLY A 290 3.36 8.78 10.33
C GLY A 290 3.83 10.20 9.96
N GLY A 291 5.10 10.35 9.59
CA GLY A 291 5.70 11.62 9.13
C GLY A 291 6.06 11.65 7.64
N GLU A 292 5.78 10.57 6.91
CA GLU A 292 6.39 10.21 5.62
C GLU A 292 6.25 11.27 4.50
N ASP A 293 5.11 11.93 4.46
CA ASP A 293 4.71 12.87 3.41
C ASP A 293 4.81 14.33 3.86
N SER A 294 5.27 14.55 5.09
CA SER A 294 5.60 15.89 5.56
C SER A 294 6.82 16.50 4.85
N VAL A 295 7.51 15.72 4.01
CA VAL A 295 8.65 16.15 3.17
C VAL A 295 8.31 16.34 1.69
N GLY A 296 7.02 16.25 1.33
CA GLY A 296 6.52 16.30 -0.05
C GLY A 296 6.24 14.93 -0.65
N GLU A 297 5.44 14.92 -1.71
CA GLU A 297 4.90 13.71 -2.36
C GLU A 297 5.98 12.85 -3.03
N ASP A 298 7.01 13.47 -3.61
CA ASP A 298 8.10 12.79 -4.28
C ASP A 298 8.90 11.89 -3.33
N LEU A 299 9.33 12.43 -2.19
CA LEU A 299 10.02 11.64 -1.18
C LEU A 299 9.11 10.62 -0.49
N ALA A 300 7.83 10.94 -0.32
CA ALA A 300 6.84 9.99 0.20
C ALA A 300 6.71 8.76 -0.72
N ILE A 301 6.60 8.97 -2.04
CA ILE A 301 6.54 7.90 -3.04
C ILE A 301 7.85 7.10 -3.04
N MET A 302 9.00 7.76 -3.07
CA MET A 302 10.31 7.10 -3.03
C MET A 302 10.46 6.19 -1.81
N ARG A 303 10.00 6.62 -0.64
CA ARG A 303 10.03 5.83 0.60
C ARG A 303 9.24 4.53 0.50
N VAL A 304 8.14 4.48 -0.25
CA VAL A 304 7.39 3.23 -0.46
C VAL A 304 8.23 2.20 -1.23
N TYR A 305 9.02 2.61 -2.22
CA TYR A 305 9.95 1.72 -2.90
C TYR A 305 11.06 1.23 -1.95
N VAL A 306 11.55 2.08 -1.05
CA VAL A 306 12.51 1.67 0.00
C VAL A 306 11.90 0.62 0.92
N ASN A 307 10.64 0.80 1.37
CA ASN A 307 9.95 -0.16 2.22
C ASN A 307 9.87 -1.57 1.62
N ILE A 308 9.65 -1.66 0.31
CA ILE A 308 9.63 -2.93 -0.41
C ILE A 308 11.03 -3.41 -0.79
N GLY A 309 12.10 -2.81 -0.26
CA GLY A 309 13.46 -3.33 -0.42
C GLY A 309 14.33 -2.65 -1.47
N MET A 310 13.90 -1.53 -2.07
CA MET A 310 14.77 -0.76 -2.97
C MET A 310 16.09 -0.42 -2.23
N CYS A 311 17.20 -0.71 -2.91
CA CYS A 311 18.56 -0.46 -2.41
C CYS A 311 18.87 -1.05 -1.01
N SER A 312 18.20 -2.13 -0.59
CA SER A 312 18.31 -2.66 0.78
C SER A 312 19.75 -2.94 1.22
N GLU A 313 20.52 -3.61 0.36
CA GLU A 313 21.90 -3.99 0.67
C GLU A 313 22.86 -2.81 0.72
N LYS A 314 22.52 -1.70 0.07
CA LYS A 314 23.39 -0.52 -0.07
C LYS A 314 23.09 0.57 0.95
N CYS A 315 21.83 0.75 1.30
CA CYS A 315 21.39 1.97 1.98
C CYS A 315 20.88 1.77 3.39
N TRP A 316 20.27 0.63 3.73
CA TRP A 316 19.45 0.60 4.94
C TRP A 316 19.40 -0.70 5.73
N GLN A 317 19.70 -1.87 5.16
CA GLN A 317 19.64 -3.11 5.94
C GLN A 317 20.60 -3.12 7.16
N ASN A 318 21.73 -2.41 7.07
CA ASN A 318 22.72 -2.30 8.14
C ASN A 318 22.34 -1.22 9.19
N ASN A 319 21.26 -0.49 8.95
CA ASN A 319 20.76 0.55 9.84
C ASN A 319 19.60 0.04 10.71
N LEU A 320 19.20 -1.22 10.54
CA LEU A 320 18.11 -1.84 11.27
C LEU A 320 18.58 -2.52 12.55
N VAL A 321 17.66 -2.67 13.49
CA VAL A 321 17.87 -3.52 14.66
C VAL A 321 17.96 -4.97 14.19
N ASN A 322 18.98 -5.72 14.63
CA ASN A 322 19.03 -7.16 14.40
C ASN A 322 18.22 -7.86 15.51
N PRO A 323 17.03 -8.44 15.21
CA PRO A 323 16.17 -9.04 16.22
C PRO A 323 16.79 -10.29 16.88
N HIS A 324 17.84 -10.87 16.30
CA HIS A 324 18.53 -12.05 16.84
C HIS A 324 19.72 -11.71 17.74
N GLN A 325 20.10 -10.43 17.87
CA GLN A 325 21.17 -9.99 18.76
C GLN A 325 20.62 -9.62 20.15
N TYR A 326 20.28 -10.65 20.94
CA TYR A 326 19.81 -10.50 22.34
C TYR A 326 20.91 -10.15 23.36
N SER A 327 22.17 -9.96 22.94
CA SER A 327 23.35 -9.92 23.82
C SER A 327 23.62 -8.57 24.51
N GLY A 328 22.59 -7.78 24.83
CA GLY A 328 22.72 -6.54 25.61
C GLY A 328 23.32 -5.34 24.86
N TYR A 329 23.79 -5.53 23.64
CA TYR A 329 24.15 -4.47 22.69
C TYR A 329 23.10 -4.44 21.58
N TYR A 330 21.89 -3.97 21.88
CA TYR A 330 20.93 -3.66 20.82
C TYR A 330 21.58 -2.62 19.91
N THR A 331 21.87 -2.98 18.66
CA THR A 331 22.22 -1.97 17.66
C THR A 331 20.98 -1.11 17.48
N LYS A 332 21.00 0.09 18.06
CA LYS A 332 19.95 1.08 17.82
C LYS A 332 19.81 1.27 16.31
N GLN A 333 18.57 1.44 15.88
CA GLN A 333 18.28 1.87 14.53
C GLN A 333 19.09 3.14 14.20
N LYS A 334 19.48 3.29 12.94
CA LYS A 334 20.16 4.49 12.43
C LYS A 334 19.36 5.10 11.27
N PRO A 335 19.50 6.41 11.01
CA PRO A 335 18.81 7.04 9.88
C PRO A 335 19.16 6.42 8.52
N PHE A 336 18.17 6.39 7.62
CA PHE A 336 18.39 6.21 6.19
C PHE A 336 19.01 7.50 5.63
N GLU A 337 20.25 7.41 5.15
CA GLU A 337 20.95 8.55 4.56
C GLU A 337 20.65 8.66 3.06
N ILE A 338 19.77 9.59 2.68
CA ILE A 338 19.37 9.81 1.27
C ILE A 338 20.61 10.10 0.40
N ALA A 339 21.57 10.87 0.92
CA ALA A 339 22.80 11.21 0.21
C ALA A 339 23.68 9.98 -0.09
N GLN A 340 23.81 9.05 0.87
CA GLN A 340 24.49 7.78 0.65
C GLN A 340 23.77 7.00 -0.44
N CYS A 341 22.45 6.89 -0.35
CA CYS A 341 21.68 6.06 -1.25
C CYS A 341 21.73 6.57 -2.69
N ARG A 342 21.61 7.90 -2.87
CA ARG A 342 21.77 8.55 -4.17
C ARG A 342 23.14 8.32 -4.79
N ARG A 343 24.21 8.32 -3.99
CA ARG A 343 25.58 8.05 -4.46
C ARG A 343 25.77 6.59 -4.85
N ASP A 344 25.33 5.66 -3.99
CA ASP A 344 25.75 4.26 -4.05
C ASP A 344 24.75 3.32 -4.74
N CYS A 345 23.53 3.78 -5.04
CA CYS A 345 22.48 2.97 -5.64
C CYS A 345 21.93 3.58 -6.94
N SER A 346 22.15 2.91 -8.07
CA SER A 346 21.56 3.32 -9.36
C SER A 346 20.04 3.16 -9.39
N ASN A 347 19.47 2.16 -8.70
CA ASN A 347 18.02 2.00 -8.61
C ASN A 347 17.34 3.21 -7.94
N TRP A 348 17.97 3.81 -6.92
CA TRP A 348 17.50 5.05 -6.31
C TRP A 348 17.44 6.16 -7.36
N ARG A 349 18.52 6.40 -8.11
CA ARG A 349 18.56 7.48 -9.10
C ARG A 349 17.59 7.26 -10.25
N ALA A 350 17.45 6.02 -10.72
CA ALA A 350 16.49 5.66 -11.77
C ALA A 350 15.05 5.97 -11.35
N MET A 351 14.69 5.68 -10.10
CA MET A 351 13.40 6.03 -9.50
C MET A 351 13.27 7.54 -9.23
N GLU A 352 14.29 8.18 -8.68
CA GLU A 352 14.31 9.62 -8.35
C GLU A 352 14.09 10.49 -9.59
N ASP A 353 14.66 10.09 -10.74
CA ASP A 353 14.46 10.78 -12.02
C ASP A 353 13.04 10.61 -12.60
N ARG A 354 12.26 9.64 -12.11
CA ARG A 354 10.93 9.26 -12.67
C ARG A 354 9.80 9.30 -11.66
N VAL A 355 10.06 9.72 -10.42
CA VAL A 355 9.04 9.79 -9.37
C VAL A 355 7.89 10.74 -9.73
N GLY A 356 8.17 11.78 -10.52
CA GLY A 356 7.15 12.69 -11.04
C GLY A 356 6.12 12.00 -11.94
N ASP A 357 6.53 11.01 -12.75
CA ASP A 357 5.61 10.21 -13.57
C ASP A 357 4.70 9.37 -12.67
N VAL A 358 5.26 8.74 -11.63
CA VAL A 358 4.47 7.97 -10.63
C VAL A 358 3.46 8.88 -9.93
N ALA A 359 3.89 10.08 -9.51
CA ALA A 359 3.01 11.08 -8.93
C ALA A 359 1.89 11.48 -9.90
N ALA A 360 2.22 11.74 -11.18
CA ALA A 360 1.23 12.07 -12.20
C ALA A 360 0.16 10.97 -12.30
N PHE A 361 0.55 9.70 -12.29
CA PHE A 361 -0.40 8.58 -12.31
C PHE A 361 -1.30 8.55 -11.07
N ILE A 362 -0.73 8.53 -9.87
CA ILE A 362 -1.49 8.19 -8.65
C ILE A 362 -2.29 9.38 -8.09
N LEU A 363 -1.85 10.62 -8.27
CA LEU A 363 -2.49 11.77 -7.62
C LEU A 363 -3.82 12.18 -8.29
N HIS A 364 -4.02 11.86 -9.56
CA HIS A 364 -5.23 12.22 -10.32
C HIS A 364 -6.33 11.14 -10.31
N ARG A 365 -6.24 10.14 -9.43
CA ARG A 365 -7.22 9.05 -9.36
C ARG A 365 -8.52 9.51 -8.71
N ARG A 366 -9.64 8.90 -9.14
CA ARG A 366 -10.99 9.25 -8.70
C ARG A 366 -11.53 8.26 -7.65
N PRO A 367 -12.42 8.69 -6.74
CA PRO A 367 -13.06 7.81 -5.77
C PRO A 367 -13.92 6.75 -6.47
N SER A 368 -14.15 5.68 -5.74
CA SER A 368 -15.25 4.77 -6.01
C SER A 368 -16.49 5.29 -5.28
N ASP A 369 -17.43 5.89 -6.02
CA ASP A 369 -18.68 6.37 -5.44
C ASP A 369 -19.62 5.18 -5.14
N LEU A 370 -20.15 5.14 -3.90
CA LEU A 370 -21.02 4.03 -3.44
C LEU A 370 -22.25 3.87 -4.34
N LYS A 371 -22.84 5.00 -4.74
CA LYS A 371 -24.01 5.01 -5.62
C LYS A 371 -23.71 4.24 -6.91
N ASP A 372 -22.53 4.38 -7.50
CA ASP A 372 -22.21 3.78 -8.79
C ASP A 372 -21.91 2.30 -8.61
N ALA A 373 -21.22 1.96 -7.52
CA ALA A 373 -20.89 0.57 -7.21
C ALA A 373 -22.10 -0.26 -6.82
N VAL A 374 -23.00 0.27 -5.98
CA VAL A 374 -24.25 -0.42 -5.64
C VAL A 374 -25.20 -0.41 -6.83
N ASN A 375 -25.38 0.70 -7.53
CA ASN A 375 -26.30 0.76 -8.66
C ASN A 375 -25.89 -0.14 -9.82
N SER A 376 -24.60 -0.49 -9.99
CA SER A 376 -24.17 -1.42 -11.06
C SER A 376 -24.98 -2.73 -11.09
N LYS A 377 -25.37 -3.25 -9.91
CA LYS A 377 -26.21 -4.44 -9.78
C LYS A 377 -27.71 -4.14 -9.93
N TYR A 378 -28.19 -3.04 -9.35
CA TYR A 378 -29.61 -2.64 -9.44
C TYR A 378 -30.01 -2.22 -10.87
N GLN A 379 -29.08 -1.62 -11.63
CA GLN A 379 -29.27 -1.26 -13.03
C GLN A 379 -29.51 -2.49 -13.91
N ALA A 380 -28.91 -3.64 -13.59
CA ALA A 380 -29.14 -4.89 -14.33
C ALA A 380 -30.59 -5.40 -14.21
N VAL A 381 -31.33 -4.98 -13.18
CA VAL A 381 -32.73 -5.33 -12.94
C VAL A 381 -33.70 -4.14 -13.02
N GLY A 382 -33.20 -2.95 -13.39
CA GLY A 382 -34.02 -1.74 -13.54
C GLY A 382 -34.48 -1.09 -12.22
N GLU A 383 -33.79 -1.36 -11.11
CA GLU A 383 -34.12 -0.86 -9.76
C GLU A 383 -33.13 0.23 -9.28
N SER A 384 -33.38 0.81 -8.10
CA SER A 384 -32.51 1.82 -7.48
C SER A 384 -32.44 1.62 -5.98
N HIS A 385 -31.27 1.21 -5.48
CA HIS A 385 -31.02 1.02 -4.05
C HIS A 385 -31.36 2.27 -3.22
N LEU A 386 -31.03 3.45 -3.74
CA LEU A 386 -31.32 4.71 -3.05
C LEU A 386 -32.82 4.98 -2.97
N ALA A 387 -33.61 4.57 -3.98
CA ALA A 387 -35.06 4.70 -3.92
C ALA A 387 -35.65 3.77 -2.86
N ASP A 388 -35.13 2.55 -2.74
CA ASP A 388 -35.58 1.58 -1.73
C ASP A 388 -35.26 2.05 -0.31
N VAL A 389 -34.05 2.59 -0.09
CA VAL A 389 -33.66 3.19 1.19
C VAL A 389 -34.59 4.35 1.55
N LYS A 390 -34.89 5.25 0.60
CA LYS A 390 -35.86 6.34 0.83
C LYS A 390 -37.23 5.80 1.19
N ALA A 391 -37.79 4.91 0.38
CA ALA A 391 -39.13 4.37 0.61
C ALA A 391 -39.25 3.66 1.97
N LYS A 392 -38.20 2.95 2.39
CA LYS A 392 -38.15 2.23 3.66
C LYS A 392 -38.05 3.17 4.88
N PHE A 393 -37.20 4.19 4.81
CA PHE A 393 -36.82 4.98 5.99
C PHE A 393 -37.43 6.39 6.05
N ASP A 394 -37.78 7.02 4.93
CA ASP A 394 -38.37 8.37 4.94
C ASP A 394 -39.62 8.48 5.83
N PRO A 395 -40.54 7.49 5.89
CA PRO A 395 -41.68 7.56 6.82
C PRO A 395 -41.26 7.65 8.30
N LEU A 396 -40.13 7.06 8.68
CA LEU A 396 -39.61 7.09 10.06
C LEU A 396 -38.99 8.44 10.41
N TYR A 397 -38.62 9.25 9.41
CA TYR A 397 -37.91 10.52 9.57
C TYR A 397 -38.64 11.68 8.89
N ALA A 398 -39.96 11.57 8.70
CA ALA A 398 -40.76 12.56 7.99
C ALA A 398 -40.67 13.96 8.62
N GLU A 399 -40.67 14.03 9.96
CA GLU A 399 -40.55 15.28 10.73
C GLU A 399 -39.21 16.01 10.48
N SER A 400 -38.18 15.25 10.13
CA SER A 400 -36.83 15.76 9.84
C SER A 400 -36.61 16.10 8.36
N GLY A 401 -37.60 15.86 7.49
CA GLY A 401 -37.47 16.03 6.04
C GLY A 401 -36.98 14.77 5.31
N GLY A 402 -37.03 13.60 5.94
CA GLY A 402 -36.61 12.31 5.40
C GLY A 402 -35.26 11.82 5.92
N VAL A 403 -34.91 10.56 5.61
CA VAL A 403 -33.74 9.87 6.21
C VAL A 403 -32.42 10.56 5.85
N PHE A 404 -32.30 11.09 4.64
CA PHE A 404 -31.08 11.75 4.17
C PHE A 404 -30.86 13.11 4.82
N GLU A 405 -31.93 13.88 5.06
CA GLU A 405 -31.82 15.18 5.73
C GLU A 405 -31.52 15.00 7.23
N GLU A 406 -32.12 14.00 7.87
CA GLU A 406 -31.76 13.64 9.24
C GLU A 406 -30.30 13.16 9.32
N GLY A 407 -29.88 12.27 8.41
CA GLY A 407 -28.50 11.81 8.31
C GLY A 407 -27.50 12.95 8.10
N ARG A 408 -27.85 13.96 7.31
CA ARG A 408 -27.03 15.17 7.12
C ARG A 408 -26.84 15.95 8.43
N LYS A 409 -27.90 16.12 9.23
CA LYS A 409 -27.84 16.78 10.54
C LYS A 409 -26.97 15.99 11.52
N VAL A 410 -27.18 14.67 11.59
CA VAL A 410 -26.37 13.77 12.42
C VAL A 410 -24.90 13.83 12.02
N PHE A 411 -24.59 13.81 10.72
CA PHE A 411 -23.22 13.90 10.22
C PHE A 411 -22.57 15.25 10.55
N ALA A 412 -23.27 16.37 10.28
CA ALA A 412 -22.76 17.71 10.56
C ALA A 412 -22.43 17.91 12.05
N LYS A 413 -23.28 17.36 12.93
CA LYS A 413 -23.11 17.47 14.38
C LYS A 413 -22.01 16.59 14.94
N ASN A 414 -21.92 15.33 14.49
CA ASN A 414 -21.10 14.31 15.17
C ASN A 414 -19.81 13.93 14.42
N CYS A 415 -19.74 14.15 13.11
CA CYS A 415 -18.67 13.57 12.27
C CYS A 415 -17.89 14.62 11.47
N ALA A 416 -18.54 15.70 11.04
CA ALA A 416 -17.99 16.65 10.07
C ALA A 416 -16.73 17.39 10.57
N THR A 417 -16.55 17.55 11.89
CA THR A 417 -15.34 18.14 12.46
C THR A 417 -14.07 17.38 12.04
N CYS A 418 -14.13 16.04 12.03
CA CYS A 418 -13.03 15.18 11.58
C CYS A 418 -13.12 14.87 10.08
N HIS A 419 -14.33 14.77 9.54
CA HIS A 419 -14.60 14.23 8.20
C HIS A 419 -15.14 15.26 7.21
N SER A 420 -14.72 16.51 7.31
CA SER A 420 -14.93 17.50 6.26
C SER A 420 -13.65 18.26 6.00
N SER A 421 -13.30 18.44 4.73
CA SER A 421 -12.16 19.30 4.32
C SER A 421 -12.57 20.75 4.14
N GLN A 422 -13.86 21.06 4.14
CA GLN A 422 -14.36 22.41 3.87
C GLN A 422 -13.97 23.37 4.99
N GLN A 423 -13.46 24.53 4.58
CA GLN A 423 -13.01 25.61 5.46
C GLN A 423 -13.99 26.79 5.45
N PRO A 424 -14.14 27.52 6.56
CA PRO A 424 -14.95 28.74 6.58
C PRO A 424 -14.43 29.79 5.59
N LYS A 425 -15.35 30.40 4.82
CA LYS A 425 -14.99 31.48 3.90
C LYS A 425 -14.71 32.80 4.62
N ILE A 426 -15.21 32.95 5.84
CA ILE A 426 -15.04 34.14 6.67
C ILE A 426 -13.82 33.92 7.57
N PRO A 427 -12.77 34.75 7.48
CA PRO A 427 -11.61 34.64 8.35
C PRO A 427 -12.00 34.68 9.83
N GLY A 428 -11.50 33.73 10.62
CA GLY A 428 -11.76 33.64 12.06
C GLY A 428 -13.10 33.00 12.45
N GLN A 429 -13.96 32.61 11.50
CA GLN A 429 -15.16 31.83 11.82
C GLN A 429 -14.76 30.45 12.36
N PRO A 430 -15.33 29.99 13.49
CA PRO A 430 -15.04 28.66 14.02
C PRO A 430 -15.67 27.56 13.15
N ARG A 431 -14.99 26.41 13.09
CA ARG A 431 -15.52 25.16 12.50
C ARG A 431 -16.41 24.43 13.51
N ASP A 432 -17.55 25.03 13.85
CA ASP A 432 -18.51 24.49 14.81
C ASP A 432 -19.73 23.83 14.14
N GLU A 433 -20.67 23.31 14.93
CA GLU A 433 -21.89 22.67 14.44
C GLU A 433 -22.69 23.56 13.49
N LYS A 434 -22.73 24.88 13.73
CA LYS A 434 -23.46 25.82 12.86
C LYS A 434 -22.78 25.95 11.50
N PHE A 435 -21.46 26.03 11.47
CA PHE A 435 -20.70 26.00 10.23
C PHE A 435 -20.99 24.72 9.45
N PHE A 436 -20.82 23.55 10.06
CA PHE A 436 -21.02 22.26 9.37
C PHE A 436 -22.46 22.03 8.93
N ALA A 437 -23.45 22.45 9.71
CA ALA A 437 -24.86 22.34 9.34
C ALA A 437 -25.22 23.19 8.11
N SER A 438 -24.42 24.20 7.77
CA SER A 438 -24.61 25.05 6.58
C SER A 438 -23.98 24.49 5.30
N LEU A 439 -23.17 23.42 5.40
CA LEU A 439 -22.41 22.90 4.28
C LEU A 439 -23.25 21.99 3.37
N ASN A 440 -22.91 22.02 2.08
CA ASN A 440 -23.33 21.00 1.13
C ASN A 440 -22.18 19.98 0.93
N PHE A 441 -22.23 18.86 1.65
CA PHE A 441 -21.25 17.78 1.55
C PHE A 441 -21.28 17.03 0.21
N LEU A 442 -22.31 17.25 -0.63
CA LEU A 442 -22.45 16.65 -1.95
C LEU A 442 -21.99 17.56 -3.09
N ALA A 443 -21.56 18.79 -2.78
CA ALA A 443 -21.15 19.74 -3.80
C ALA A 443 -19.93 19.24 -4.58
N THR A 444 -19.94 19.51 -5.88
CA THR A 444 -18.83 19.20 -6.81
C THR A 444 -18.32 20.49 -7.45
N ASP A 445 -17.08 20.47 -7.89
CA ASP A 445 -16.52 21.51 -8.76
C ASP A 445 -17.00 21.36 -10.22
N SER A 446 -16.48 22.20 -11.11
CA SER A 446 -16.80 22.18 -12.54
C SER A 446 -16.34 20.91 -13.27
N ALA A 447 -15.38 20.17 -12.72
CA ALA A 447 -14.93 18.88 -13.24
C ALA A 447 -15.76 17.70 -12.71
N GLY A 448 -16.78 17.97 -11.88
CA GLY A 448 -17.60 16.96 -11.23
C GLY A 448 -16.91 16.29 -10.02
N VAL A 449 -15.78 16.82 -9.56
CA VAL A 449 -15.05 16.29 -8.40
C VAL A 449 -15.66 16.88 -7.13
N ARG A 450 -15.95 16.05 -6.12
CA ARG A 450 -16.45 16.53 -4.82
C ARG A 450 -15.52 17.59 -4.24
N ILE A 451 -16.09 18.71 -3.79
CA ILE A 451 -15.30 19.75 -3.11
C ILE A 451 -14.88 19.31 -1.71
N ASP A 452 -15.72 18.50 -1.07
CA ASP A 452 -15.43 17.91 0.23
C ASP A 452 -14.76 16.55 0.03
N TRP A 453 -13.55 16.43 0.54
CA TRP A 453 -12.77 15.19 0.55
C TRP A 453 -13.26 14.23 1.64
N LEU A 454 -14.21 14.63 2.49
CA LEU A 454 -14.73 13.86 3.63
C LEU A 454 -13.65 13.41 4.63
N GLY A 455 -12.65 14.26 4.79
CA GLY A 455 -11.55 14.14 5.74
C GLY A 455 -10.89 15.50 5.93
N ASN A 456 -10.38 15.81 7.11
CA ASN A 456 -9.65 17.05 7.35
C ASN A 456 -8.11 16.89 7.23
N ASP A 457 -7.61 15.65 7.22
CA ASP A 457 -6.18 15.28 7.21
C ASP A 457 -5.39 15.93 8.36
N GLU A 458 -6.09 16.40 9.41
CA GLU A 458 -5.50 17.00 10.60
C GLU A 458 -5.02 15.91 11.57
N ARG A 459 -3.96 16.23 12.31
CA ARG A 459 -3.42 15.37 13.37
C ARG A 459 -4.35 15.39 14.59
N THR A 460 -5.09 14.29 14.75
CA THR A 460 -6.04 14.10 15.85
C THR A 460 -5.34 13.44 17.04
N ASP A 461 -5.39 14.06 18.21
CA ASP A 461 -4.84 13.52 19.45
C ASP A 461 -5.43 12.14 19.75
N ALA A 462 -4.56 11.14 19.92
CA ALA A 462 -4.97 9.76 20.15
C ALA A 462 -5.72 9.56 21.47
N SER A 463 -5.59 10.47 22.45
CA SER A 463 -6.39 10.43 23.68
C SER A 463 -7.86 10.78 23.47
N LYS A 464 -8.21 11.39 22.32
CA LYS A 464 -9.59 11.73 21.95
C LYS A 464 -10.28 10.63 21.13
N VAL A 465 -9.51 9.65 20.66
CA VAL A 465 -10.00 8.58 19.78
C VAL A 465 -9.86 7.26 20.51
N ASP A 466 -10.98 6.68 20.92
CA ASP A 466 -11.02 5.42 21.68
C ASP A 466 -10.83 4.21 20.75
N SER A 467 -9.63 4.09 20.16
CA SER A 467 -9.26 3.02 19.22
C SER A 467 -7.85 2.48 19.51
N HIS A 468 -7.38 1.55 18.67
CA HIS A 468 -6.08 0.88 18.82
C HIS A 468 -4.88 1.87 18.78
N ARG A 469 -4.41 2.27 19.96
CA ARG A 469 -3.43 3.35 20.19
C ARG A 469 -2.00 3.08 19.76
N CYS A 470 -1.57 1.82 19.63
CA CYS A 470 -0.21 1.50 19.17
C CYS A 470 0.10 2.09 17.79
N ARG A 471 -0.91 2.27 16.91
CA ARG A 471 -0.70 2.91 15.61
C ARG A 471 -0.25 4.36 15.73
N ALA A 472 -0.78 5.11 16.69
CA ALA A 472 -0.43 6.51 16.91
C ALA A 472 0.97 6.66 17.54
N LEU A 473 1.56 5.58 18.06
CA LEU A 473 2.86 5.61 18.75
C LEU A 473 4.06 5.40 17.82
N HIS A 474 3.83 5.14 16.52
CA HIS A 474 4.87 4.91 15.51
C HIS A 474 6.01 5.93 15.58
N SER A 475 7.25 5.44 15.70
CA SER A 475 8.40 6.29 16.06
C SER A 475 9.49 6.34 14.99
N ASN A 476 9.38 5.57 13.90
CA ASN A 476 10.46 5.46 12.92
C ASN A 476 10.85 6.79 12.23
N HIS A 477 10.01 7.81 12.29
CA HIS A 477 10.27 9.14 11.70
C HIS A 477 10.93 10.12 12.68
N ASN A 478 11.15 9.72 13.93
CA ASN A 478 11.82 10.53 14.93
C ASN A 478 13.30 10.72 14.57
N LYS A 479 13.93 11.72 15.19
CA LYS A 479 15.38 11.91 15.09
C LYS A 479 16.13 10.68 15.61
N GLY A 480 17.18 10.29 14.89
CA GLY A 480 17.98 9.09 15.14
C GLY A 480 17.38 7.79 14.59
N HIS A 481 16.16 7.80 14.06
CA HIS A 481 15.46 6.61 13.56
C HIS A 481 15.52 6.53 12.03
N ILE A 482 15.20 5.36 11.48
CA ILE A 482 15.44 5.01 10.07
C ILE A 482 14.81 6.00 9.08
N TRP A 483 13.65 6.57 9.40
CA TRP A 483 12.91 7.48 8.51
C TRP A 483 13.08 8.95 8.90
N GLU A 484 14.11 9.32 9.66
CA GLU A 484 14.37 10.71 10.06
C GLU A 484 14.38 11.66 8.86
N GLN A 485 15.07 11.31 7.75
CA GLN A 485 15.15 12.15 6.55
C GLN A 485 13.88 12.15 5.68
N PHE A 486 12.86 11.39 6.09
CA PHE A 486 11.53 11.36 5.47
C PHE A 486 10.47 12.06 6.34
N ALA A 487 10.88 12.91 7.27
CA ALA A 487 9.99 13.77 8.05
C ALA A 487 10.51 15.20 8.13
N SER A 488 9.59 16.16 8.23
CA SER A 488 9.91 17.59 8.27
C SER A 488 10.41 18.03 9.65
N GLU A 489 11.08 19.18 9.70
CA GLU A 489 11.50 19.77 10.98
C GLU A 489 10.28 20.17 11.82
N THR A 490 9.18 20.58 11.18
CA THR A 490 7.89 20.83 11.87
C THR A 490 7.34 19.56 12.53
N PHE A 491 7.44 18.40 11.86
CA PHE A 491 7.04 17.12 12.45
C PHE A 491 7.92 16.79 13.67
N HIS A 492 9.25 16.92 13.55
CA HIS A 492 10.17 16.69 14.67
C HIS A 492 9.98 17.65 15.84
N ALA A 493 9.58 18.89 15.58
CA ALA A 493 9.28 19.88 16.60
C ALA A 493 7.91 19.69 17.26
N THR A 494 7.06 18.78 16.74
CA THR A 494 5.72 18.59 17.29
C THR A 494 5.79 17.92 18.67
N ALA A 495 5.30 18.63 19.69
CA ALA A 495 5.16 18.11 21.04
C ALA A 495 4.18 16.93 21.09
N ALA A 496 4.50 15.93 21.93
CA ALA A 496 3.59 14.83 22.19
C ALA A 496 2.35 15.32 22.96
N PRO A 497 1.17 14.74 22.71
CA PRO A 497 -0.04 15.06 23.45
C PRO A 497 0.06 14.55 24.89
N SER A 498 -0.28 15.40 25.86
CA SER A 498 -0.22 15.07 27.29
C SER A 498 -1.22 13.99 27.72
N GLY A 499 -2.28 13.78 26.93
CA GLY A 499 -3.32 12.78 27.20
C GLY A 499 -2.95 11.35 26.82
N VAL A 500 -1.75 11.12 26.27
CA VAL A 500 -1.29 9.79 25.85
C VAL A 500 -0.23 9.28 26.84
N PRO A 501 -0.60 8.39 27.80
CA PRO A 501 0.28 7.90 28.87
C PRO A 501 1.69 7.46 28.44
N GLU A 502 1.80 6.76 27.31
CA GLU A 502 3.05 6.21 26.77
C GLU A 502 4.05 7.30 26.35
N LEU A 503 3.57 8.53 26.14
CA LEU A 503 4.35 9.66 25.68
C LEU A 503 4.62 10.70 26.77
N VAL A 504 4.09 10.51 27.99
CA VAL A 504 4.34 11.43 29.09
C VAL A 504 5.85 11.49 29.39
N GLY A 505 6.41 12.70 29.31
CA GLY A 505 7.84 12.94 29.53
C GLY A 505 8.75 12.50 28.38
N LYS A 506 8.20 12.13 27.21
CA LYS A 506 8.99 11.83 26.00
C LYS A 506 9.27 13.09 25.20
N GLU A 507 10.36 13.05 24.43
CA GLU A 507 10.76 14.14 23.54
C GLU A 507 9.76 14.32 22.37
N ALA A 508 9.80 15.49 21.75
CA ALA A 508 9.05 15.77 20.53
C ALA A 508 9.45 14.81 19.40
N GLY A 509 8.57 14.60 18.43
CA GLY A 509 8.88 13.67 17.34
C GLY A 509 7.70 13.19 16.53
N GLY A 510 6.47 13.61 16.83
CA GLY A 510 5.31 13.26 16.03
C GLY A 510 4.39 12.12 16.49
N PRO A 511 4.80 11.16 17.35
CA PRO A 511 3.88 10.21 17.96
C PRO A 511 2.74 10.87 18.75
N GLY A 512 1.68 10.10 18.96
CA GLY A 512 0.51 10.45 19.76
C GLY A 512 -0.69 10.95 18.96
N PHE A 513 -0.59 10.98 17.64
CA PHE A 513 -1.63 11.49 16.77
C PHE A 513 -2.06 10.45 15.75
N TYR A 514 -3.36 10.38 15.50
CA TYR A 514 -3.93 9.76 14.32
C TYR A 514 -4.06 10.78 13.20
N ARG A 515 -4.12 10.27 11.97
CA ARG A 515 -4.62 11.01 10.83
C ARG A 515 -5.94 10.38 10.45
N ASN A 516 -7.00 11.19 10.37
CA ASN A 516 -8.33 10.69 10.03
C ASN A 516 -8.28 10.08 8.61
N ILE A 517 -9.07 9.03 8.38
CA ILE A 517 -9.31 8.55 7.02
C ILE A 517 -10.40 9.39 6.37
N SER A 518 -10.37 9.48 5.04
CA SER A 518 -11.50 9.98 4.30
C SER A 518 -12.63 8.96 4.30
N LEU A 519 -13.88 9.46 4.39
CA LEU A 519 -15.05 8.63 4.19
C LEU A 519 -15.37 8.39 2.70
N LEU A 520 -14.69 9.07 1.78
CA LEU A 520 -14.82 8.79 0.36
C LEU A 520 -14.30 7.38 0.07
N SER A 521 -15.12 6.61 -0.65
CA SER A 521 -14.85 5.21 -0.96
C SER A 521 -14.68 4.31 0.28
N VAL A 522 -15.03 4.74 1.50
CA VAL A 522 -14.75 3.97 2.73
C VAL A 522 -15.32 2.55 2.68
N TRP A 523 -16.48 2.40 2.06
CA TRP A 523 -17.16 1.14 1.79
C TRP A 523 -16.34 0.20 0.89
N ALA A 524 -15.46 0.75 0.04
CA ALA A 524 -14.55 0.02 -0.80
C ALA A 524 -13.32 -0.50 -0.01
N HIS A 525 -13.19 -0.14 1.26
CA HIS A 525 -12.05 -0.48 2.09
C HIS A 525 -12.43 -1.23 3.39
N ALA A 526 -13.65 -1.75 3.51
CA ALA A 526 -14.08 -2.58 4.64
C ALA A 526 -13.29 -3.91 4.71
N PRO A 527 -13.08 -4.52 5.91
CA PRO A 527 -13.46 -4.08 7.26
C PRO A 527 -12.86 -2.73 7.69
N PHE A 528 -13.45 -2.07 8.68
CA PHE A 528 -13.17 -0.67 8.99
C PHE A 528 -12.17 -0.50 10.15
N MET A 529 -11.80 0.75 10.43
CA MET A 529 -10.70 1.18 11.32
C MET A 529 -9.31 0.99 10.72
N HIS A 530 -8.31 1.66 11.31
CA HIS A 530 -6.94 1.68 10.77
C HIS A 530 -6.29 0.29 10.62
N ASN A 531 -6.72 -0.70 11.41
CA ASN A 531 -6.19 -2.05 11.46
C ASN A 531 -7.25 -3.12 11.13
N ASN A 532 -8.35 -2.75 10.43
CA ASN A 532 -9.43 -3.67 10.10
C ASN A 532 -10.08 -4.32 11.35
N ALA A 533 -10.09 -3.60 12.48
CA ALA A 533 -10.60 -4.09 13.76
C ALA A 533 -12.13 -4.29 13.78
N LEU A 534 -12.88 -3.54 12.96
CA LEU A 534 -14.34 -3.53 12.98
C LEU A 534 -14.92 -4.29 11.80
N GLY A 535 -15.79 -5.27 12.11
CA GLY A 535 -16.34 -6.23 11.16
C GLY A 535 -15.82 -7.65 11.40
N PRO A 536 -16.55 -8.70 10.96
CA PRO A 536 -16.06 -10.08 11.04
C PRO A 536 -14.78 -10.25 10.19
N GLU A 537 -13.78 -10.91 10.76
CA GLU A 537 -12.54 -11.24 10.06
C GLU A 537 -12.80 -12.21 8.89
N PHE A 538 -11.99 -12.12 7.84
CA PHE A 538 -12.06 -13.03 6.69
C PHE A 538 -11.77 -14.49 7.06
N CYS A 539 -10.91 -14.71 8.05
CA CYS A 539 -10.54 -16.02 8.53
C CYS A 539 -10.46 -15.96 10.05
N THR A 540 -11.26 -16.80 10.73
CA THR A 540 -11.20 -16.94 12.18
C THR A 540 -10.66 -18.32 12.53
N PRO A 541 -9.74 -18.46 13.49
CA PRO A 541 -9.35 -19.77 13.99
C PRO A 541 -10.58 -20.46 14.61
N ASN A 542 -10.87 -21.68 14.17
CA ASN A 542 -11.90 -22.51 14.77
C ASN A 542 -11.38 -23.11 16.10
N ASN A 543 -12.26 -23.79 16.84
CA ASN A 543 -11.92 -24.40 18.14
C ASN A 543 -10.83 -25.50 18.08
N LYS A 544 -10.35 -25.84 16.88
CA LYS A 544 -9.24 -26.77 16.62
C LYS A 544 -7.98 -26.08 16.07
N GLN A 545 -7.93 -24.75 16.08
CA GLN A 545 -6.87 -23.94 15.46
C GLN A 545 -6.77 -24.11 13.93
N GLU A 546 -7.79 -24.68 13.27
CA GLU A 546 -7.90 -24.63 11.82
C GLU A 546 -8.57 -23.31 11.43
N TRP A 547 -8.01 -22.59 10.46
CA TRP A 547 -8.57 -21.31 10.03
C TRP A 547 -9.85 -21.55 9.22
N ALA A 548 -11.01 -21.19 9.79
CA ALA A 548 -12.27 -21.15 9.06
C ALA A 548 -12.34 -19.81 8.33
N CYS A 549 -12.01 -19.81 7.04
CA CYS A 549 -12.13 -18.64 6.18
C CYS A 549 -13.55 -18.55 5.61
N VAL A 550 -14.20 -17.40 5.79
CA VAL A 550 -15.38 -17.04 5.01
C VAL A 550 -14.97 -16.73 3.57
N ASP A 551 -15.93 -16.81 2.64
CA ASP A 551 -15.68 -16.44 1.25
C ASP A 551 -15.17 -14.99 1.18
N ARG A 552 -14.04 -14.78 0.48
CA ARG A 552 -13.47 -13.43 0.26
C ARG A 552 -14.28 -12.74 -0.83
N ASP A 553 -15.54 -12.39 -0.56
CA ASP A 553 -16.38 -11.74 -1.57
C ASP A 553 -16.00 -10.25 -1.75
N PRO A 554 -15.51 -9.84 -2.94
CA PRO A 554 -15.18 -8.46 -3.21
C PRO A 554 -16.39 -7.60 -3.56
N SER A 555 -17.61 -8.16 -3.62
CA SER A 555 -18.83 -7.38 -3.84
C SER A 555 -19.03 -6.30 -2.77
N VAL A 556 -19.72 -5.21 -3.13
CA VAL A 556 -20.06 -4.14 -2.19
C VAL A 556 -21.06 -4.64 -1.16
N GLU A 557 -21.98 -5.49 -1.57
CA GLU A 557 -23.01 -6.09 -0.72
C GLU A 557 -22.40 -6.93 0.39
N ALA A 558 -21.41 -7.78 0.08
CA ALA A 558 -20.72 -8.56 1.10
C ALA A 558 -19.98 -7.66 2.10
N ARG A 559 -19.45 -6.52 1.65
CA ARG A 559 -18.79 -5.55 2.53
C ARG A 559 -19.80 -4.85 3.45
N ILE A 560 -20.95 -4.45 2.91
CA ILE A 560 -22.04 -3.84 3.69
C ILE A 560 -22.62 -4.85 4.69
N ALA A 561 -22.92 -6.08 4.26
CA ALA A 561 -23.48 -7.11 5.14
C ALA A 561 -22.57 -7.42 6.33
N ARG A 562 -21.24 -7.33 6.15
CA ARG A 562 -20.27 -7.50 7.25
C ARG A 562 -20.29 -6.35 8.24
N TYR A 563 -20.55 -5.12 7.78
CA TYR A 563 -20.76 -3.99 8.66
C TYR A 563 -22.05 -4.15 9.47
N GLU A 564 -23.13 -4.57 8.82
CA GLU A 564 -24.42 -4.74 9.48
C GLU A 564 -24.41 -5.90 10.50
N ALA A 565 -23.49 -6.85 10.34
CA ALA A 565 -23.31 -7.98 11.25
C ALA A 565 -22.42 -7.67 12.48
N SER A 566 -21.71 -6.54 12.50
CA SER A 566 -20.86 -6.09 13.62
C SER A 566 -21.59 -5.12 14.53
#